data_AF-A0A7M5UWN6-F1
#
_entry.id   AF-A0A7M5UWN6-F1
#
_cell.length_a   1.000
_cell.length_b   1.000
_cell.length_c   1.000
_cell.angle_alpha   90.00
_cell.angle_beta   90.00
_cell.angle_gamma   90.00
#
_symmetry.space_group_name_H-M   'P 1'
#
loop_
_entity.id
_entity.type
_entity.pdbx_description
1 polymer ?
#
loop_
_entity_poly.entity_id
_entity_poly.type
_entity_poly.pdbx_seq_one_letter_code
_entity_poly.pdbx_strand_id
1 'polypeptide(L)'
;MPVPVPTSIMTSCSQGLDDIEDIVKQDDLTPADRMNNRKHVKRRVIGSKSGKQIEDVHADSIIPGTQTIYIKTWGCTHNNSDSEYMAGQLGAYGYNVTTTDSLKADLWLLNSCTVKNPAEDGFKNEIKKASDLGKYVVVAGCVPQGQPKGEFIKGLSVIGVQQIDRVVEVVEETLK
;
A
#
# COMPACT_ATOMS: atom_id res chain seq x y z
N MET A 1 30.12 33.69 -46.43
CA MET A 1 29.18 34.82 -46.26
C MET A 1 28.64 34.75 -44.83
N PRO A 2 29.06 35.64 -43.93
CA PRO A 2 28.58 35.68 -42.56
C PRO A 2 27.23 36.43 -42.48
N VAL A 3 26.26 35.85 -41.79
CA VAL A 3 24.95 36.44 -41.50
C VAL A 3 25.05 37.39 -40.29
N PRO A 4 24.34 38.54 -40.29
CA PRO A 4 24.49 39.59 -39.29
C PRO A 4 23.78 39.27 -37.97
N VAL A 5 24.37 39.75 -36.88
CA VAL A 5 23.87 39.66 -35.50
C VAL A 5 22.88 40.82 -35.24
N PRO A 6 21.70 40.58 -34.63
CA PRO A 6 20.84 41.68 -34.20
C PRO A 6 21.28 42.21 -32.82
N THR A 7 21.42 43.53 -32.80
CA THR A 7 21.81 44.41 -31.70
C THR A 7 20.71 44.55 -30.64
N SER A 8 21.14 44.55 -29.37
CA SER A 8 20.60 45.25 -28.19
C SER A 8 19.15 45.74 -28.21
N ILE A 9 18.32 45.18 -27.33
CA ILE A 9 17.24 45.93 -26.66
C ILE A 9 17.29 45.57 -25.17
N MET A 10 17.80 46.53 -24.38
CA MET A 10 17.57 46.60 -22.94
C MET A 10 16.07 46.80 -22.72
N THR A 11 15.40 45.82 -22.13
CA THR A 11 14.06 46.01 -21.58
C THR A 11 14.18 46.28 -20.09
N SER A 12 13.72 47.47 -19.72
CA SER A 12 13.69 48.09 -18.41
C SER A 12 13.21 47.16 -17.30
N CYS A 13 14.06 47.02 -16.29
CA CYS A 13 13.69 46.59 -14.94
C CYS A 13 12.79 47.66 -14.32
N SER A 14 11.47 47.44 -14.26
CA SER A 14 10.51 48.14 -13.37
C SER A 14 9.10 47.61 -13.59
N GLN A 15 8.66 46.66 -12.76
CA GLN A 15 7.27 46.55 -12.29
C GLN A 15 7.25 45.58 -11.10
N GLY A 16 6.50 45.98 -10.08
CA GLY A 16 6.64 45.61 -8.67
C GLY A 16 6.65 44.12 -8.35
N LEU A 17 7.55 43.75 -7.45
CA LEU A 17 7.34 42.60 -6.59
C LEU A 17 6.26 43.01 -5.59
N ASP A 18 5.02 42.59 -5.83
CA ASP A 18 3.95 42.78 -4.85
C ASP A 18 4.28 41.91 -3.62
N ASP A 19 4.42 42.59 -2.49
CA ASP A 19 4.82 42.03 -1.20
C ASP A 19 3.89 40.88 -0.76
N ILE A 20 4.49 39.85 -0.15
CA ILE A 20 3.79 38.70 0.42
C ILE A 20 2.99 39.04 1.71
N GLU A 21 2.95 40.32 2.12
CA GLU A 21 2.37 40.77 3.39
C GLU A 21 0.85 41.03 3.36
N ASP A 22 0.18 40.99 2.20
CA ASP A 22 -1.28 41.23 2.10
C ASP A 22 -2.17 39.98 2.27
N ILE A 23 -1.59 38.82 2.63
CA ILE A 23 -2.34 37.56 2.79
C ILE A 23 -3.16 37.49 4.09
N VAL A 24 -2.96 38.39 5.06
CA VAL A 24 -3.72 38.41 6.30
C VAL A 24 -4.68 39.60 6.32
N LYS A 25 -5.97 39.33 6.16
CA LYS A 25 -7.01 40.37 6.22
C LYS A 25 -7.29 40.72 7.68
N GLN A 26 -7.67 41.97 7.95
CA GLN A 26 -8.00 42.45 9.29
C GLN A 26 -9.18 41.73 9.96
N ASP A 27 -9.93 40.92 9.19
CA ASP A 27 -11.02 40.06 9.69
C ASP A 27 -10.60 38.63 10.02
N ASP A 28 -9.33 38.26 9.82
CA ASP A 28 -8.84 36.92 10.17
C ASP A 28 -8.70 36.77 11.69
N LEU A 29 -9.40 35.77 12.23
CA LEU A 29 -9.42 35.45 13.66
C LEU A 29 -8.00 35.37 14.23
N THR A 30 -7.68 36.26 15.17
CA THR A 30 -6.36 36.23 15.80
C THR A 30 -6.16 34.94 16.61
N PRO A 31 -4.91 34.49 16.82
CA PRO A 31 -4.63 33.35 17.69
C PRO A 31 -5.21 33.50 19.11
N ALA A 32 -5.37 34.74 19.60
CA ALA A 32 -6.00 35.05 20.89
C ALA A 32 -7.52 34.82 20.87
N ASP A 33 -8.20 35.12 19.76
CA ASP A 33 -9.64 34.88 19.60
C ASP A 33 -9.98 33.38 19.56
N ARG A 34 -9.10 32.56 18.98
CA ARG A 34 -9.21 31.08 19.03
C ARG A 34 -9.13 30.54 20.47
N MET A 35 -8.44 31.22 21.38
CA MET A 35 -8.33 30.80 22.78
C MET A 35 -9.56 31.14 23.61
N ASN A 36 -10.31 32.19 23.27
CA ASN A 36 -11.52 32.57 24.01
C ASN A 36 -12.68 31.60 23.82
N ASN A 37 -12.80 30.97 22.64
CA ASN A 37 -13.86 30.00 22.36
C ASN A 37 -13.66 28.63 23.06
N ARG A 38 -12.51 28.40 23.70
CA ARG A 38 -12.25 27.19 24.50
C ARG A 38 -12.95 27.18 25.86
N LYS A 39 -13.50 28.30 26.32
CA LYS A 39 -14.13 28.41 27.66
C LYS A 39 -15.36 27.51 27.85
N HIS A 40 -15.97 27.02 26.77
CA HIS A 40 -17.15 26.14 26.82
C HIS A 40 -16.90 24.66 26.47
N VAL A 41 -15.66 24.27 26.14
CA VAL A 41 -15.36 22.87 25.78
C VAL A 41 -14.96 22.09 27.03
N LYS A 42 -15.94 21.49 27.71
CA LYS A 42 -15.68 20.53 28.78
C LYS A 42 -15.12 19.24 28.18
N ARG A 43 -13.80 19.00 28.32
CA ARG A 43 -13.23 17.67 28.06
C ARG A 43 -13.86 16.68 29.02
N ARG A 44 -14.69 15.78 28.51
CA ARG A 44 -15.21 14.64 29.26
C ARG A 44 -14.10 13.59 29.33
N VAL A 45 -13.35 13.55 30.44
CA VAL A 45 -12.41 12.47 30.71
C VAL A 45 -13.23 11.22 31.06
N ILE A 46 -13.26 10.26 30.15
CA ILE A 46 -13.83 8.93 30.43
C ILE A 46 -12.80 8.22 31.30
N GLY A 47 -13.12 8.07 32.59
CA GLY A 47 -12.26 7.38 33.55
C GLY A 47 -12.02 5.93 33.13
N SER A 48 -10.75 5.51 33.21
CA SER A 48 -10.34 4.11 33.07
C SER A 48 -11.03 3.26 34.13
N LYS A 49 -12.09 2.56 33.76
CA LYS A 49 -12.54 1.37 34.48
C LYS A 49 -11.91 0.15 33.84
N SER A 50 -11.02 -0.43 34.63
CA SER A 50 -10.43 -1.76 34.57
C SER A 50 -11.35 -2.84 33.97
N GLY A 51 -10.77 -3.63 33.07
CA GLY A 51 -11.17 -5.02 32.82
C GLY A 51 -12.41 -5.19 31.96
N LYS A 52 -12.27 -5.04 30.65
CA LYS A 52 -13.15 -5.71 29.69
C LYS A 52 -12.31 -6.19 28.53
N GLN A 53 -12.35 -7.50 28.29
CA GLN A 53 -11.68 -8.15 27.17
C GLN A 53 -12.07 -7.40 25.89
N ILE A 54 -11.07 -6.94 25.15
CA ILE A 54 -11.27 -6.39 23.82
C ILE A 54 -11.53 -7.60 22.93
N GLU A 55 -12.79 -7.99 22.86
CA GLU A 55 -13.30 -8.73 21.71
C GLU A 55 -13.23 -7.75 20.54
N ASP A 56 -12.22 -7.93 19.68
CA ASP A 56 -12.00 -7.15 18.47
C ASP A 56 -13.23 -7.28 17.58
N VAL A 57 -14.20 -6.39 17.77
CA VAL A 57 -15.21 -6.08 16.77
C VAL A 57 -14.46 -5.46 15.60
N HIS A 58 -14.04 -6.31 14.66
CA HIS A 58 -13.58 -5.92 13.34
C HIS A 58 -14.77 -5.25 12.66
N ALA A 59 -14.89 -3.94 12.82
CA ALA A 59 -15.84 -3.17 12.05
C ALA A 59 -15.37 -3.25 10.60
N ASP A 60 -16.21 -3.80 9.71
CA ASP A 60 -16.00 -3.97 8.26
C ASP A 60 -15.88 -2.64 7.49
N SER A 61 -15.27 -1.62 8.09
CA SER A 61 -14.75 -0.46 7.39
C SER A 61 -13.37 -0.81 6.84
N ILE A 62 -13.34 -1.71 5.86
CA ILE A 62 -12.13 -1.96 5.06
C ILE A 62 -11.85 -0.68 4.27
N ILE A 63 -11.00 0.17 4.84
CA ILE A 63 -10.43 1.30 4.11
C ILE A 63 -9.29 0.71 3.28
N PRO A 64 -9.41 0.70 1.94
CA PRO A 64 -8.37 0.15 1.07
C PRO A 64 -7.04 0.86 1.36
N GLY A 65 -5.96 0.08 1.41
CA GLY A 65 -4.60 0.58 1.63
C GLY A 65 -4.12 0.63 3.09
N THR A 66 -4.91 0.25 4.10
CA THR A 66 -4.40 0.18 5.50
C THR A 66 -3.91 -1.22 5.92
N GLN A 67 -4.16 -2.23 5.08
CA GLN A 67 -3.86 -3.63 5.39
C GLN A 67 -2.36 -3.93 5.23
N THR A 68 -1.91 -4.94 5.98
CA THR A 68 -0.52 -5.43 5.88
C THR A 68 -0.46 -6.67 4.98
N ILE A 69 0.42 -6.63 3.99
CA ILE A 69 0.59 -7.71 3.00
C ILE A 69 1.94 -8.38 3.22
N TYR A 70 1.90 -9.69 3.44
CA TYR A 70 3.09 -10.52 3.53
C TYR A 70 3.49 -11.02 2.15
N ILE A 71 4.71 -10.73 1.69
CA ILE A 71 5.21 -11.25 0.41
C ILE A 71 6.29 -12.30 0.67
N LYS A 72 6.13 -13.48 0.07
CA LYS A 72 7.13 -14.54 0.09
C LYS A 72 7.37 -15.09 -1.31
N THR A 73 8.64 -15.21 -1.66
CA THR A 73 9.07 -15.60 -3.01
C THR A 73 9.89 -16.89 -2.96
N TRP A 74 9.63 -17.80 -3.89
CA TRP A 74 10.47 -18.96 -4.17
C TRP A 74 10.82 -19.01 -5.65
N GLY A 75 12.06 -19.39 -5.96
CA GLY A 75 12.47 -19.65 -7.35
C GLY A 75 13.69 -18.85 -7.77
N CYS A 76 13.61 -18.24 -8.95
CA CYS A 76 14.75 -17.61 -9.62
C CYS A 76 14.79 -16.08 -9.42
N THR A 77 15.81 -15.44 -9.99
CA THR A 77 15.98 -13.97 -9.94
C THR A 77 14.81 -13.22 -10.57
N HIS A 78 14.13 -13.80 -11.57
CA HIS A 78 12.95 -13.21 -12.19
C HIS A 78 11.81 -13.09 -11.19
N ASN A 79 11.48 -14.16 -10.45
CA ASN A 79 10.46 -14.11 -9.41
C ASN A 79 10.78 -13.10 -8.30
N ASN A 80 12.05 -12.93 -7.94
CA ASN A 80 12.44 -11.90 -6.97
C ASN A 80 12.15 -10.49 -7.51
N SER A 81 12.48 -10.25 -8.77
CA SER A 81 12.19 -8.98 -9.45
C SER A 81 10.69 -8.72 -9.54
N ASP A 82 9.90 -9.73 -9.88
CA ASP A 82 8.43 -9.64 -9.92
C ASP A 82 7.84 -9.30 -8.55
N SER A 83 8.38 -9.89 -7.48
CA SER A 83 7.93 -9.62 -6.12
C SER A 83 8.27 -8.21 -5.64
N GLU A 84 9.46 -7.70 -5.99
CA GLU A 84 9.83 -6.30 -5.72
C GLU A 84 8.94 -5.33 -6.49
N TYR A 85 8.61 -5.65 -7.74
CA TYR A 85 7.67 -4.87 -8.55
C TYR A 85 6.27 -4.85 -7.93
N MET A 86 5.73 -6.03 -7.55
CA MET A 86 4.44 -6.13 -6.87
C MET A 86 4.44 -5.39 -5.53
N ALA A 87 5.53 -5.48 -4.75
CA ALA A 87 5.69 -4.72 -3.52
C ALA A 87 5.63 -3.21 -3.75
N GLY A 88 6.27 -2.72 -4.81
CA GLY A 88 6.23 -1.32 -5.21
C GLY A 88 4.83 -0.84 -5.55
N GLN A 89 4.08 -1.62 -6.33
CA GLN A 89 2.69 -1.30 -6.70
C GLN A 89 1.77 -1.26 -5.47
N LEU A 90 1.89 -2.24 -4.58
CA LEU A 90 1.11 -2.31 -3.35
C LEU A 90 1.45 -1.17 -2.39
N GLY A 91 2.74 -0.85 -2.23
CA GLY A 91 3.20 0.27 -1.41
C GLY A 91 2.76 1.62 -1.96
N ALA A 92 2.78 1.81 -3.29
CA ALA A 92 2.29 3.02 -3.94
C ALA A 92 0.77 3.22 -3.73
N TYR A 93 0.01 2.13 -3.61
CA TYR A 93 -1.40 2.16 -3.29
C TYR A 93 -1.69 2.46 -1.81
N GLY A 94 -0.71 2.24 -0.93
CA GLY A 94 -0.78 2.54 0.50
C GLY A 94 -0.60 1.34 1.42
N TYR A 95 -0.62 0.11 0.89
CA TYR A 95 -0.48 -1.10 1.69
C TYR A 95 0.88 -1.19 2.38
N ASN A 96 0.89 -1.77 3.59
CA ASN A 96 2.14 -2.03 4.30
C ASN A 96 2.69 -3.40 3.90
N VAL A 97 3.80 -3.42 3.17
CA VAL A 97 4.42 -4.67 2.69
C VAL A 97 5.47 -5.17 3.68
N THR A 98 5.39 -6.44 4.06
CA THR A 98 6.36 -7.09 4.95
C THR A 98 6.84 -8.43 4.39
N THR A 99 8.12 -8.75 4.57
CA THR A 99 8.73 -10.02 4.14
C THR A 99 9.07 -10.95 5.31
N THR A 100 8.97 -10.45 6.54
CA THR A 100 9.39 -11.16 7.76
C THR A 100 8.21 -11.55 8.63
N ASP A 101 7.27 -10.62 8.83
CA ASP A 101 6.19 -10.76 9.82
C ASP A 101 4.91 -11.34 9.21
N SER A 102 4.91 -12.62 8.87
CA SER A 102 3.77 -13.27 8.21
C SER A 102 2.50 -13.34 9.07
N LEU A 103 2.63 -13.46 10.40
CA LEU A 103 1.49 -13.60 11.32
C LEU A 103 0.66 -12.31 11.46
N LYS A 104 1.29 -11.15 11.32
CA LYS A 104 0.64 -9.83 11.44
C LYS A 104 -0.03 -9.39 10.14
N ALA A 105 0.27 -10.05 9.03
CA ALA A 105 -0.32 -9.71 7.75
C ALA A 105 -1.77 -10.19 7.66
N ASP A 106 -2.58 -9.41 6.94
CA ASP A 106 -3.97 -9.71 6.61
C ASP A 106 -4.04 -10.62 5.38
N LEU A 107 -3.12 -10.39 4.42
CA LEU A 107 -3.03 -11.13 3.17
C LEU A 107 -1.61 -11.62 2.89
N TRP A 108 -1.50 -12.84 2.36
CA TRP A 108 -0.24 -13.46 1.97
C TRP A 108 -0.16 -13.54 0.45
N LEU A 109 0.80 -12.82 -0.14
CA LEU A 109 1.15 -12.87 -1.55
C LEU A 109 2.34 -13.81 -1.74
N LEU A 110 2.06 -14.99 -2.28
CA LEU A 110 3.03 -16.07 -2.43
C LEU A 110 3.42 -16.20 -3.90
N ASN A 111 4.67 -15.86 -4.25
CA ASN A 111 5.17 -15.93 -5.62
C ASN A 111 6.12 -17.13 -5.82
N SER A 112 5.83 -18.01 -6.77
CA SER A 112 6.68 -19.18 -7.01
C SER A 112 6.90 -19.51 -8.49
N CYS A 113 8.04 -20.14 -8.77
CA CYS A 113 8.42 -20.66 -10.08
C CYS A 113 8.10 -22.15 -10.22
N THR A 114 7.83 -22.64 -11.44
CA THR A 114 7.51 -24.06 -11.73
C THR A 114 8.72 -24.98 -11.83
N VAL A 115 9.93 -24.44 -11.85
CA VAL A 115 11.10 -25.14 -12.39
C VAL A 115 11.86 -26.03 -11.39
N LYS A 116 11.53 -26.04 -10.09
CA LYS A 116 12.26 -26.85 -9.09
C LYS A 116 11.35 -27.41 -7.98
N ASN A 117 11.35 -28.74 -7.82
CA ASN A 117 10.57 -29.48 -6.82
C ASN A 117 10.67 -28.92 -5.37
N PRO A 118 11.84 -28.61 -4.79
CA PRO A 118 11.88 -28.09 -3.42
C PRO A 118 11.23 -26.71 -3.25
N ALA A 119 11.23 -25.88 -4.30
CA ALA A 119 10.54 -24.60 -4.29
C ALA A 119 9.02 -24.78 -4.36
N GLU A 120 8.55 -25.74 -5.15
CA GLU A 120 7.13 -26.08 -5.27
C GLU A 120 6.57 -26.67 -3.98
N ASP A 121 7.32 -27.56 -3.32
CA ASP A 121 6.89 -28.17 -2.05
C ASP A 121 6.82 -27.13 -0.92
N GLY A 122 7.83 -26.25 -0.82
CA GLY A 122 7.82 -25.14 0.14
C GLY A 122 6.65 -24.19 -0.08
N PHE A 123 6.33 -23.91 -1.35
CA PHE A 123 5.19 -23.09 -1.75
C PHE A 123 3.85 -23.72 -1.34
N LYS A 124 3.63 -25.01 -1.65
CA LYS A 124 2.41 -25.74 -1.27
C LYS A 124 2.23 -25.79 0.24
N ASN A 125 3.30 -25.98 0.99
CA ASN A 125 3.26 -26.02 2.45
C ASN A 125 2.86 -24.65 3.04
N GLU A 126 3.38 -23.56 2.47
CA GLU A 126 3.02 -22.22 2.94
C GLU A 126 1.57 -21.85 2.60
N ILE A 127 1.06 -22.26 1.44
CA ILE A 127 -0.36 -22.08 1.10
C ILE A 127 -1.25 -22.77 2.13
N LYS A 128 -0.98 -24.06 2.43
CA LYS A 128 -1.75 -24.82 3.42
C LYS A 128 -1.73 -24.13 4.78
N LYS A 129 -0.54 -23.70 5.22
CA LYS A 129 -0.37 -22.99 6.49
C LYS A 129 -1.16 -21.68 6.53
N ALA A 130 -1.17 -20.92 5.44
CA ALA A 130 -1.93 -19.68 5.35
C ALA A 130 -3.45 -19.93 5.42
N SER A 131 -3.92 -20.96 4.72
CA SER A 131 -5.31 -21.41 4.74
C SER A 131 -5.73 -21.91 6.13
N ASP A 132 -4.89 -22.69 6.81
CA ASP A 132 -5.13 -23.17 8.18
C ASP A 132 -5.21 -22.02 9.20
N LEU A 133 -4.48 -20.92 8.95
CA LEU A 133 -4.53 -19.70 9.75
C LEU A 133 -5.72 -18.78 9.41
N GLY A 134 -6.54 -19.15 8.41
CA GLY A 134 -7.66 -18.33 7.96
C GLY A 134 -7.24 -16.99 7.35
N LYS A 135 -6.02 -16.90 6.80
CA LYS A 135 -5.53 -15.69 6.14
C LYS A 135 -5.93 -15.67 4.68
N TYR A 136 -6.06 -14.48 4.11
CA TYR A 136 -6.25 -14.32 2.67
C TYR A 136 -4.98 -14.70 1.92
N VAL A 137 -5.11 -15.46 0.83
CA VAL A 137 -3.95 -15.97 0.08
C VAL A 137 -4.10 -15.62 -1.40
N VAL A 138 -3.06 -14.98 -1.94
CA VAL A 138 -2.90 -14.72 -3.36
C VAL A 138 -1.66 -15.47 -3.85
N VAL A 139 -1.86 -16.29 -4.88
CA VAL A 139 -0.82 -17.08 -5.52
C VAL A 139 -0.35 -16.37 -6.78
N ALA A 140 0.95 -16.11 -6.89
CA ALA A 140 1.57 -15.46 -8.04
C ALA A 140 2.66 -16.35 -8.68
N GLY A 141 3.00 -16.03 -9.93
CA GLY A 141 4.17 -16.58 -10.62
C GLY A 141 3.83 -17.65 -11.67
N CYS A 142 4.81 -18.51 -11.97
CA CYS A 142 4.68 -19.52 -13.04
C CYS A 142 3.83 -20.73 -12.61
N VAL A 143 3.77 -21.03 -11.31
CA VAL A 143 3.06 -22.21 -10.76
C VAL A 143 1.59 -22.27 -11.18
N PRO A 144 0.78 -21.20 -11.03
CA PRO A 144 -0.59 -21.23 -11.51
C PRO A 144 -0.74 -21.44 -13.03
N GLN A 145 0.28 -21.09 -13.82
CA GLN A 145 0.25 -21.31 -15.27
C GLN A 145 0.61 -22.75 -15.65
N GLY A 146 1.57 -23.36 -14.95
CA GLY A 146 2.00 -24.73 -15.20
C GLY A 146 1.03 -25.79 -14.66
N GLN A 147 0.35 -25.51 -13.55
CA GLN A 147 -0.60 -26.42 -12.90
C GLN A 147 -1.92 -25.73 -12.52
N PRO A 148 -2.70 -25.21 -13.50
CA PRO A 148 -3.92 -24.45 -13.22
C PRO A 148 -5.03 -25.28 -12.54
N LYS A 149 -4.94 -26.62 -12.61
CA LYS A 149 -5.88 -27.55 -11.97
C LYS A 149 -5.35 -28.15 -10.66
N GLY A 150 -4.23 -27.64 -10.14
CA GLY A 150 -3.68 -28.07 -8.87
C GLY A 150 -4.70 -27.89 -7.75
N GLU A 151 -4.93 -28.93 -6.95
CA GLU A 151 -5.93 -28.93 -5.88
C GLU A 151 -5.68 -27.83 -4.84
N PHE A 152 -4.40 -27.51 -4.60
CA PHE A 152 -3.96 -26.48 -3.65
C PHE A 152 -4.21 -25.03 -4.13
N ILE A 153 -4.56 -24.80 -5.40
CA ILE A 153 -4.84 -23.47 -5.95
C ILE A 153 -6.35 -23.23 -6.06
N LYS A 154 -7.17 -24.28 -5.97
CA LYS A 154 -8.62 -24.17 -6.11
C LYS A 154 -9.19 -23.30 -5.00
N GLY A 155 -9.94 -22.28 -5.39
CA GLY A 155 -10.58 -21.34 -4.46
C GLY A 155 -9.66 -20.23 -3.93
N LEU A 156 -8.43 -20.13 -4.43
CA LEU A 156 -7.52 -19.03 -4.12
C LEU A 156 -7.47 -18.01 -5.26
N SER A 157 -7.07 -16.79 -4.93
CA SER A 157 -6.79 -15.74 -5.91
C SER A 157 -5.46 -16.00 -6.59
N VAL A 158 -5.40 -15.76 -7.91
CA VAL A 158 -4.27 -16.16 -8.75
C VAL A 158 -3.81 -15.03 -9.66
N ILE A 159 -2.50 -14.80 -9.70
CA ILE A 159 -1.82 -13.85 -10.58
C ILE A 159 -0.81 -14.60 -11.45
N GLY A 160 -0.98 -14.52 -12.77
CA GLY A 160 0.01 -15.04 -13.72
C GLY A 160 1.15 -14.07 -13.97
N VAL A 161 2.28 -14.55 -14.50
CA VAL A 161 3.48 -13.72 -14.77
C VAL A 161 3.24 -12.56 -15.75
N GLN A 162 2.22 -12.66 -16.62
CA GLN A 162 1.91 -11.62 -17.61
C GLN A 162 1.02 -10.48 -17.08
N GLN A 163 0.50 -10.62 -15.85
CA GLN A 163 -0.52 -9.71 -15.31
C GLN A 163 -0.17 -9.24 -13.89
N ILE A 164 1.12 -9.22 -13.54
CA ILE A 164 1.61 -8.76 -12.24
C ILE A 164 1.26 -7.29 -11.98
N ASP A 165 1.00 -6.50 -13.02
CA ASP A 165 0.54 -5.11 -12.93
C ASP A 165 -0.81 -4.95 -12.22
N ARG A 166 -1.66 -5.99 -12.29
CA ARG A 166 -3.00 -6.01 -11.69
C ARG A 166 -3.00 -6.53 -10.25
N VAL A 167 -1.83 -6.63 -9.62
CA VAL A 167 -1.72 -7.15 -8.25
C VAL A 167 -2.61 -6.40 -7.25
N VAL A 168 -2.74 -5.09 -7.40
CA VAL A 168 -3.58 -4.25 -6.53
C VAL A 168 -5.05 -4.66 -6.64
N GLU A 169 -5.56 -4.78 -7.87
CA GLU A 169 -6.95 -5.17 -8.14
C GLU A 169 -7.27 -6.55 -7.54
N VAL A 170 -6.36 -7.51 -7.72
CA VAL A 170 -6.54 -8.87 -7.20
C VAL A 170 -6.49 -8.89 -5.68
N VAL A 171 -5.58 -8.13 -5.06
CA VAL A 171 -5.48 -8.02 -3.61
C VAL A 171 -6.74 -7.39 -3.03
N GLU A 172 -7.26 -6.32 -3.65
CA GLU A 172 -8.50 -5.69 -3.22
C GLU A 172 -9.70 -6.62 -3.31
N GLU A 173 -9.85 -7.35 -4.42
CA GLU A 173 -10.93 -8.30 -4.58
C GLU A 173 -10.84 -9.45 -3.57
N THR A 174 -9.61 -9.83 -3.19
CA THR A 174 -9.38 -10.90 -2.20
C THR A 174 -9.70 -10.43 -0.78
N LEU A 175 -9.56 -9.15 -0.47
CA LEU A 175 -9.81 -8.57 0.85
C LEU A 175 -11.28 -8.15 1.08
N LYS A 176 -12.15 -8.29 0.08
CA LYS A 176 -13.61 -8.07 0.20
C LYS A 176 -14.31 -9.24 0.87
#